data_AF-A0AAV0GTK8-F1
#
_entry.id   AF-A0AAV0GTK8-F1
#
_cell.length_a   1.000
_cell.length_b   1.000
_cell.length_c   1.000
_cell.angle_alpha   90.00
_cell.angle_beta   90.00
_cell.angle_gamma   90.00
#
_symmetry.space_group_name_H-M   'P 1'
#
loop_
_entity.id
_entity.type
_entity.pdbx_description
1 polymer ?
#
loop_
_entity_poly.entity_id
_entity_poly.type
_entity_poly.pdbx_seq_one_letter_code
_entity_poly.pdbx_strand_id
1 'polypeptide(L)'
;MMDTVKSSPSAATAPTRTYVRDAKAMAATPADVKEYPNSYAFIIDMPGLKSGDIKVQVEDDNVLIISGERKREEEKEEGAKYVRMERRVGKLMRKFVLPENANCWDE
;
A
#
# COMPACT_ATOMS: atom_id res chain seq x y z
N MET A 1 -32.38 40.73 -15.42
CA MET A 1 -32.12 40.76 -13.97
C MET A 1 -31.20 39.59 -13.67
N MET A 2 -30.03 39.89 -13.12
CA MET A 2 -28.94 38.93 -12.91
C MET A 2 -29.25 38.03 -11.72
N ASP A 3 -29.30 36.72 -11.92
CA ASP A 3 -29.29 35.77 -10.81
C ASP A 3 -27.86 35.31 -10.52
N THR A 4 -27.52 35.47 -9.26
CA THR A 4 -26.18 35.40 -8.67
C THR A 4 -25.77 33.94 -8.46
N VAL A 5 -24.62 33.55 -9.02
CA VAL A 5 -23.96 32.28 -8.70
C VAL A 5 -23.39 32.38 -7.28
N LYS A 6 -24.01 31.68 -6.32
CA LYS A 6 -23.42 31.43 -5.00
C LYS A 6 -22.36 30.34 -5.14
N SER A 7 -21.11 30.72 -4.89
CA SER A 7 -19.97 29.82 -4.67
C SER A 7 -20.19 28.92 -3.45
N SER A 8 -20.06 27.61 -3.62
CA SER A 8 -19.82 26.68 -2.51
C SER A 8 -18.42 26.06 -2.66
N PRO A 9 -17.64 25.94 -1.57
CA PRO A 9 -16.27 25.44 -1.66
C PRO A 9 -16.28 23.92 -1.84
N SER A 10 -15.53 23.46 -2.85
CA SER A 10 -15.33 22.05 -3.19
C SER A 10 -14.68 21.30 -2.03
N ALA A 11 -15.18 20.09 -1.79
CA ALA A 11 -14.88 19.21 -0.69
C ALA A 11 -13.39 18.94 -0.49
N ALA A 12 -13.01 18.83 0.79
CA ALA A 12 -11.73 18.34 1.26
C ALA A 12 -11.29 17.08 0.48
N THR A 13 -10.03 17.09 0.04
CA THR A 13 -9.33 15.98 -0.61
C THR A 13 -9.18 14.81 0.38
N ALA A 14 -10.26 14.06 0.59
CA ALA A 14 -10.21 12.79 1.28
C ALA A 14 -9.61 11.75 0.32
N PRO A 15 -8.55 11.03 0.70
CA PRO A 15 -7.98 9.99 -0.15
C PRO A 15 -9.07 8.96 -0.46
N THR A 16 -9.14 8.56 -1.73
CA THR A 16 -10.17 7.72 -2.31
C THR A 16 -10.45 6.50 -1.41
N ARG A 17 -11.70 6.44 -0.91
CA ARG A 17 -12.25 5.45 0.04
C ARG A 17 -12.10 3.98 -0.39
N THR A 18 -11.60 3.72 -1.60
CA THR A 18 -11.33 2.40 -2.15
C THR A 18 -10.11 1.72 -1.51
N TYR A 19 -9.12 2.47 -1.02
CA TYR A 19 -7.88 1.90 -0.47
C TYR A 19 -7.74 2.00 1.04
N VAL A 20 -8.60 2.77 1.70
CA VAL A 20 -8.62 2.90 3.15
C VAL A 20 -9.76 2.03 3.68
N ARG A 21 -9.43 0.95 4.40
CA ARG A 21 -10.33 0.01 5.12
C ARG A 21 -10.65 -1.34 4.46
N ASP A 22 -9.64 -2.09 4.05
CA ASP A 22 -9.74 -3.54 4.24
C ASP A 22 -8.81 -3.93 5.39
N ALA A 23 -9.33 -3.91 6.62
CA ALA A 23 -8.56 -4.28 7.82
C ALA A 23 -7.95 -5.68 7.67
N LYS A 24 -8.58 -6.55 6.87
CA LYS A 24 -8.09 -7.89 6.52
C LYS A 24 -6.96 -7.86 5.49
N ALA A 25 -6.87 -6.83 4.63
CA ALA A 25 -5.71 -6.59 3.78
C ALA A 25 -4.54 -6.04 4.59
N MET A 26 -4.81 -5.12 5.51
CA MET A 26 -3.78 -4.56 6.39
C MET A 26 -3.22 -5.59 7.38
N ALA A 27 -4.04 -6.56 7.82
CA ALA A 27 -3.61 -7.69 8.65
C ALA A 27 -2.76 -8.72 7.90
N ALA A 28 -2.77 -8.73 6.55
CA ALA A 28 -2.05 -9.71 5.74
C ALA A 28 -0.63 -9.26 5.36
N THR A 29 -0.29 -7.99 5.57
CA THR A 29 1.04 -7.41 5.38
C THR A 29 1.41 -6.59 6.61
N PRO A 30 1.77 -7.25 7.72
CA PRO A 30 2.23 -6.57 8.91
C PRO A 30 3.49 -5.77 8.58
N ALA A 31 3.63 -4.64 9.26
CA ALA A 31 4.70 -3.70 9.00
C ALA A 31 5.09 -2.98 10.29
N ASP A 32 6.38 -2.85 10.50
CA ASP A 32 6.98 -2.04 11.55
C ASP A 32 7.75 -0.87 10.92
N VAL A 33 7.72 0.27 11.61
CA VAL A 33 8.49 1.46 11.24
C VAL A 33 9.38 1.81 12.42
N LYS A 34 10.69 1.91 12.17
CA LYS A 34 11.70 2.28 13.17
C LYS A 34 12.33 3.61 12.76
N GLU A 35 12.39 4.53 13.70
CA GLU A 35 13.15 5.76 13.58
C GLU A 35 14.56 5.54 14.17
N TYR A 36 15.56 5.96 13.42
CA TYR A 36 16.95 6.05 13.83
C TYR A 36 17.39 7.52 13.74
N PRO A 37 18.54 7.92 14.34
CA PRO A 37 18.95 9.32 14.35
C PRO A 37 19.01 10.02 12.98
N ASN A 38 19.32 9.27 11.91
CA ASN A 38 19.50 9.82 10.56
C ASN A 38 18.67 9.09 9.48
N SER A 39 17.76 8.19 9.86
CA SER A 39 17.01 7.39 8.88
C SER A 39 15.77 6.73 9.46
N TYR A 40 14.91 6.25 8.57
CA TYR A 40 13.78 5.38 8.92
C TYR A 40 13.97 4.01 8.29
N ALA A 41 13.61 2.96 9.02
CA ALA A 41 13.56 1.60 8.49
C ALA A 41 12.11 1.08 8.50
N PHE A 42 11.63 0.68 7.33
CA PHE A 42 10.34 0.02 7.14
C PHE A 42 10.59 -1.48 6.99
N ILE A 43 10.00 -2.28 7.89
CA ILE A 43 10.10 -3.73 7.89
C ILE A 43 8.71 -4.26 7.56
N ILE A 44 8.55 -4.96 6.44
CA ILE A 44 7.24 -5.40 5.96
C ILE A 44 7.30 -6.86 5.57
N ASP A 45 6.38 -7.67 6.12
CA ASP A 45 6.30 -9.08 5.76
C ASP A 45 5.52 -9.24 4.45
N MET A 46 6.24 -9.64 3.41
CA MET A 46 5.69 -9.92 2.08
C MET A 46 6.06 -11.34 1.60
N PRO A 47 5.62 -12.39 2.30
CA PRO A 47 6.03 -13.76 2.00
C PRO A 47 5.46 -14.28 0.67
N GLY A 48 6.34 -14.91 -0.12
CA GLY A 48 5.99 -15.48 -1.42
C GLY A 48 6.08 -14.49 -2.59
N LEU A 49 6.72 -13.34 -2.39
CA LEU A 49 7.09 -12.40 -3.45
C LEU A 49 8.61 -12.36 -3.60
N LYS A 50 9.09 -12.27 -4.84
CA LYS A 50 10.51 -12.01 -5.12
C LYS A 50 10.75 -10.50 -5.04
N SER A 51 12.01 -10.08 -4.85
CA SER A 51 12.36 -8.67 -4.78
C SER A 51 11.91 -7.87 -6.01
N GLY A 52 11.99 -8.47 -7.21
CA GLY A 52 11.52 -7.84 -8.45
C GLY A 52 10.00 -7.69 -8.57
N ASP A 53 9.22 -8.39 -7.75
CA ASP A 53 7.76 -8.27 -7.72
C ASP A 53 7.26 -7.20 -6.74
N ILE A 54 8.19 -6.54 -6.03
CA ILE A 54 7.91 -5.50 -5.04
C ILE A 54 8.24 -4.15 -5.65
N LYS A 55 7.25 -3.26 -5.66
CA LYS A 55 7.39 -1.89 -6.14
C LYS A 55 7.33 -0.92 -4.95
N VAL A 56 8.36 -0.09 -4.83
CA VAL A 56 8.50 0.95 -3.81
C VAL A 56 8.56 2.30 -4.52
N GLN A 57 7.70 3.24 -4.14
CA GLN A 57 7.63 4.58 -4.74
C GLN A 57 7.26 5.61 -3.68
N VAL A 58 7.62 6.87 -3.92
CA VAL A 58 7.07 8.01 -3.19
C VAL A 58 6.11 8.75 -4.12
N GLU A 59 4.88 8.96 -3.67
CA GLU A 59 3.86 9.79 -4.32
C GLU A 59 3.53 11.00 -3.44
N ASP A 60 2.94 12.04 -4.02
CA ASP A 60 2.44 13.23 -3.30
C ASP A 60 3.50 13.87 -2.35
N ASP A 61 4.76 13.86 -2.79
CA ASP A 61 5.97 14.35 -2.10
C ASP A 61 6.33 13.65 -0.77
N ASN A 62 5.39 13.03 -0.05
CA ASN A 62 5.67 12.43 1.27
C ASN A 62 4.97 11.09 1.54
N VAL A 63 4.39 10.44 0.53
CA VAL A 63 3.67 9.18 0.73
C VAL A 63 4.50 8.02 0.18
N LEU A 64 5.10 7.23 1.07
CA LEU A 64 5.77 5.98 0.70
C LEU A 64 4.73 4.90 0.40
N ILE A 65 4.75 4.38 -0.82
CA ILE A 65 3.86 3.33 -1.30
C ILE A 65 4.68 2.09 -1.60
N ILE A 66 4.31 0.99 -0.93
CA ILE A 66 4.93 -0.33 -1.11
C ILE A 66 3.83 -1.27 -1.60
N SER A 67 4.03 -1.85 -2.78
CA SER A 67 3.05 -2.70 -3.43
C SER A 67 3.69 -3.95 -4.04
N GLY A 68 2.87 -4.98 -4.20
CA GLY A 68 3.26 -6.22 -4.87
C GLY A 68 2.04 -7.05 -5.20
N GLU A 69 2.18 -8.02 -6.08
CA GLU A 69 1.06 -8.90 -6.46
C GLU A 69 1.46 -10.35 -6.35
N ARG A 70 0.87 -11.03 -5.38
CA ARG A 70 1.10 -12.45 -5.20
C ARG A 70 0.17 -13.24 -6.11
N LYS A 71 0.74 -13.83 -7.14
CA LYS A 71 0.00 -14.71 -8.05
C LYS A 71 -0.16 -16.10 -7.44
N ARG A 72 -1.19 -16.81 -7.89
CA ARG A 72 -1.30 -18.25 -7.69
C ARG A 72 -0.43 -18.91 -8.74
N GLU A 73 0.33 -19.93 -8.36
CA GLU A 73 0.86 -20.87 -9.35
C GLU A 73 -0.35 -21.59 -9.94
N GLU A 74 -0.66 -21.29 -11.21
CA GLU A 74 -1.79 -21.89 -11.94
C GLU A 74 -1.52 -23.33 -12.35
N GLU A 75 -0.30 -23.83 -12.13
CA GLU A 75 -0.03 -25.25 -12.18
C GLU A 75 -0.86 -25.91 -11.08
N LYS A 76 -2.01 -26.42 -11.52
CA LYS A 76 -2.65 -27.57 -10.89
C LYS A 76 -1.55 -28.61 -10.81
N GLU A 77 -0.84 -28.69 -9.69
CA GLU A 77 -0.05 -29.86 -9.36
C GLU A 77 -1.00 -31.05 -9.58
N GLU A 78 -0.74 -31.83 -10.62
CA GLU A 78 -1.63 -32.92 -11.00
C GLU A 78 -1.75 -33.87 -9.82
N GLY A 79 -2.97 -33.99 -9.26
CA GLY A 79 -3.23 -34.80 -8.07
C GLY A 79 -3.28 -34.04 -6.74
N ALA A 80 -2.96 -32.74 -6.69
CA ALA A 80 -3.06 -31.95 -5.46
C ALA A 80 -4.44 -31.31 -5.28
N LYS A 81 -5.04 -31.51 -4.09
CA LYS A 81 -6.28 -30.85 -3.68
C LYS A 81 -6.02 -29.99 -2.45
N TYR A 82 -6.35 -28.71 -2.54
CA TYR A 82 -6.34 -27.83 -1.37
C TYR A 82 -7.40 -28.29 -0.36
N VAL A 83 -6.97 -28.67 0.85
CA VAL A 83 -7.86 -28.97 1.98
C VAL A 83 -8.30 -27.67 2.68
N ARG A 84 -7.41 -26.67 2.73
CA ARG A 84 -7.68 -25.35 3.31
C ARG A 84 -6.76 -24.30 2.70
N MET A 85 -7.27 -23.08 2.52
CA MET A 85 -6.48 -21.94 2.04
C MET A 85 -6.70 -20.74 2.95
N GLU A 86 -5.66 -20.34 3.67
CA GLU A 86 -5.69 -19.16 4.54
C GLU A 86 -4.85 -18.00 3.99
N ARG A 87 -3.82 -18.32 3.22
CA ARG A 87 -2.91 -17.35 2.62
C ARG A 87 -3.67 -16.53 1.58
N ARG A 88 -3.57 -15.19 1.67
CA ARG A 88 -4.11 -14.31 0.62
C ARG A 88 -3.29 -14.45 -0.67
N VAL A 89 -4.02 -14.35 -1.78
CA VAL A 89 -3.52 -14.23 -3.15
C VAL A 89 -4.04 -12.90 -3.69
N GLY A 90 -3.28 -12.26 -4.56
CA GLY A 90 -3.62 -11.00 -5.20
C GLY A 90 -2.75 -9.84 -4.77
N LYS A 91 -3.25 -8.63 -5.02
CA LYS A 91 -2.51 -7.38 -4.80
C LYS A 91 -2.41 -7.04 -3.31
N LEU A 92 -1.21 -6.66 -2.91
CA LEU A 92 -0.84 -6.16 -1.61
C LEU A 92 -0.38 -4.72 -1.78
N MET A 93 -0.84 -3.82 -0.92
CA MET A 93 -0.43 -2.42 -0.93
C MET A 93 -0.43 -1.85 0.49
N ARG A 94 0.62 -1.14 0.84
CA ARG A 94 0.75 -0.34 2.07
C ARG A 94 1.16 1.07 1.70
N LYS A 95 0.55 2.04 2.37
CA LYS A 95 0.89 3.46 2.25
C LYS A 95 1.32 3.96 3.62
N PHE A 96 2.41 4.71 3.67
CA PHE A 96 2.92 5.36 4.87
C PHE A 96 3.09 6.85 4.56
N VAL A 97 2.49 7.70 5.37
CA VAL A 97 2.80 9.13 5.35
C VAL A 97 4.13 9.29 6.07
N LEU A 98 5.13 9.79 5.34
CA LEU A 98 6.45 10.03 5.89
C LEU A 98 6.45 11.28 6.77
N PRO A 99 7.24 11.31 7.84
CA PRO A 99 7.45 12.52 8.63
C PRO A 99 8.03 13.67 7.79
N GLU A 100 7.77 14.91 8.20
CA GLU A 100 8.21 16.11 7.46
C GLU A 100 9.72 16.22 7.29
N ASN A 101 10.50 15.60 8.18
CA ASN A 101 11.96 15.58 8.14
C ASN A 101 12.54 14.44 7.30
N ALA A 102 11.70 13.59 6.69
CA ALA A 102 12.17 12.53 5.82
C ALA A 102 12.65 13.12 4.48
N ASN A 103 13.88 12.79 4.07
CA ASN A 103 14.35 13.14 2.74
C ASN A 103 13.76 12.15 1.72
N CYS A 104 12.93 12.67 0.81
CA CYS A 104 12.21 11.92 -0.21
C CYS A 104 12.71 12.19 -1.64
N TRP A 105 13.75 13.02 -1.78
CA TRP A 105 14.31 13.40 -3.07
C TRP A 105 15.44 12.44 -3.45
N ASP A 106 15.33 11.87 -4.66
CA ASP A 106 16.45 11.23 -5.32
C ASP A 106 17.36 12.35 -5.87
N GLU A 107 18.60 12.46 -5.38
CA GLU A 107 19.65 13.31 -5.98
C GLU A 107 20.10 12.77 -7.35
#